data_AF-A0A432UZ34-F1
#
_entry.id   AF-A0A432UZ34-F1
#
_cell.length_a   1.000
_cell.length_b   1.000
_cell.length_c   1.000
_cell.angle_alpha   90.00
_cell.angle_beta   90.00
_cell.angle_gamma   90.00
#
_symmetry.space_group_name_H-M   'P 1'
#
loop_
_entity.id
_entity.type
_entity.pdbx_description
1 polymer ?
#
loop_
_entity_poly.entity_id
_entity_poly.type
_entity_poly.pdbx_seq_one_letter_code
_entity_poly.pdbx_strand_id
1 'polypeptide(L)'
;MIRTKAVSGLPANVDANLPALVKRAADQLASATSAAEVLEACDMASVAYDASKKAARLAKAKGAHDELIAKAHRAQADALLIESEAKRRLADEYDAAQERGEIGRRGDYGAVTSGAEVTPATAADAGLTHKDIHEARAIRDAEKVDPGVVERTLEKRLDAGQEPTKAALREAIQKVRDETRESLPQAIKDMEAAKQKAIADRKASKDATPLYNGLPADDRIAELEEAVRVLEAEAETLRAENKLYGEMKVQYEQGGFEKVIAGKDEEIRALLTRVESESQEKVRNLRAADRWRKRAIELGYTDREIIEING
;
A
#
# COMPACT_ATOMS: atom_id res chain seq x y z
N MET A 1 -66.22 -16.16 17.28
CA MET A 1 -65.26 -16.87 18.14
C MET A 1 -63.94 -17.03 17.38
N ILE A 2 -63.04 -16.04 17.46
CA ILE A 2 -61.70 -16.12 16.88
C ILE A 2 -60.76 -16.46 18.04
N ARG A 3 -60.22 -17.68 18.03
CA ARG A 3 -59.27 -18.14 19.05
C ARG A 3 -57.95 -17.36 18.89
N THR A 4 -57.68 -16.47 19.83
CA THR A 4 -56.36 -15.91 20.09
C THR A 4 -55.41 -17.06 20.48
N LYS A 5 -54.57 -17.47 19.52
CA LYS A 5 -53.40 -18.30 19.81
C LYS A 5 -52.36 -17.41 20.48
N ALA A 6 -52.18 -17.60 21.78
CA ALA A 6 -51.02 -17.09 22.49
C ALA A 6 -49.75 -17.63 21.81
N VAL A 7 -48.96 -16.73 21.21
CA VAL A 7 -47.60 -17.02 20.77
C VAL A 7 -46.71 -16.92 22.02
N SER A 8 -46.75 -17.97 22.83
CA SER A 8 -45.77 -18.22 23.88
C SER A 8 -44.58 -18.95 23.26
N GLY A 9 -43.51 -18.20 22.94
CA GLY A 9 -42.26 -18.79 22.46
C GLY A 9 -41.15 -17.76 22.22
N LEU A 10 -40.21 -17.68 23.18
CA LEU A 10 -38.86 -17.08 23.14
C LEU A 10 -38.68 -15.54 23.24
N PRO A 11 -37.58 -15.06 23.87
CA PRO A 11 -37.27 -15.17 25.30
C PRO A 11 -37.30 -13.78 25.97
N ALA A 12 -37.78 -13.71 27.21
CA ALA A 12 -37.75 -12.53 28.07
C ALA A 12 -36.33 -12.18 28.60
N ASN A 13 -35.25 -12.56 27.89
CA ASN A 13 -33.88 -12.60 28.44
C ASN A 13 -32.91 -11.58 27.81
N VAL A 14 -33.39 -10.69 26.94
CA VAL A 14 -32.52 -9.62 26.38
C VAL A 14 -32.39 -8.48 27.38
N ASP A 15 -33.48 -8.11 28.06
CA ASP A 15 -33.51 -7.00 29.02
C ASP A 15 -32.73 -7.31 30.31
N ALA A 16 -32.73 -8.58 30.75
CA ALA A 16 -32.00 -9.03 31.94
C ALA A 16 -30.47 -9.08 31.74
N ASN A 17 -29.98 -9.07 30.50
CA ASN A 17 -28.56 -9.23 30.17
C ASN A 17 -27.85 -7.91 29.80
N LEU A 18 -28.58 -6.81 29.55
CA LEU A 18 -27.95 -5.52 29.23
C LEU A 18 -27.10 -4.98 30.39
N PRO A 19 -27.60 -4.92 31.65
CA PRO A 19 -26.78 -4.46 32.76
C PRO A 19 -25.57 -5.36 32.99
N ALA A 20 -25.70 -6.66 32.73
CA ALA A 20 -24.59 -7.60 32.84
C ALA A 20 -23.53 -7.40 31.75
N LEU A 21 -23.93 -7.06 30.52
CA LEU A 21 -22.99 -6.71 29.44
C LEU A 21 -22.24 -5.42 29.75
N VAL A 22 -22.95 -4.37 30.18
CA VAL A 22 -22.34 -3.10 30.60
C VAL A 22 -21.39 -3.32 31.77
N LYS A 23 -21.81 -4.08 32.78
CA LYS A 23 -20.96 -4.39 33.94
C LYS A 23 -19.70 -5.16 33.53
N ARG A 24 -19.81 -6.16 32.66
CA ARG A 24 -18.62 -6.89 32.15
C ARG A 24 -17.68 -5.95 31.39
N ALA A 25 -18.21 -5.04 30.57
CA ALA A 25 -17.41 -4.02 29.88
C ALA A 25 -16.65 -3.13 30.88
N ALA A 26 -17.35 -2.66 31.92
CA ALA A 26 -16.75 -1.83 32.97
C ALA A 26 -15.69 -2.58 33.78
N ASP A 27 -16.00 -3.81 34.22
CA ASP A 27 -15.09 -4.65 34.99
C ASP A 27 -13.82 -4.96 34.19
N GLN A 28 -13.94 -5.25 32.88
CA GLN A 28 -12.80 -5.48 31.97
C GLN A 28 -11.96 -4.21 31.78
N LEU A 29 -12.59 -3.05 31.62
CA LEU A 29 -11.86 -1.80 31.48
C LEU A 29 -11.08 -1.46 32.77
N ALA A 30 -11.71 -1.70 33.92
CA ALA A 30 -11.11 -1.44 35.23
C ALA A 30 -9.95 -2.40 35.55
N SER A 31 -10.04 -3.66 35.12
CA SER A 31 -8.97 -4.66 35.31
C SER A 31 -7.89 -4.63 34.23
N ALA A 32 -8.13 -3.96 33.09
CA ALA A 32 -7.18 -3.92 31.99
C ALA A 32 -5.83 -3.35 32.45
N THR A 33 -4.75 -4.05 32.10
CA THR A 33 -3.36 -3.70 32.35
C THR A 33 -2.55 -3.55 31.06
N SER A 34 -3.11 -3.95 29.93
CA SER A 34 -2.48 -3.88 28.61
C SER A 34 -3.35 -3.19 27.56
N ALA A 35 -2.74 -2.71 26.47
CA ALA A 35 -3.44 -2.12 25.33
C ALA A 35 -4.47 -3.09 24.71
N ALA A 36 -4.14 -4.38 24.65
CA ALA A 36 -5.02 -5.41 24.11
C ALA A 36 -6.30 -5.55 24.96
N GLU A 37 -6.18 -5.56 26.28
CA GLU A 37 -7.33 -5.64 27.19
C GLU A 37 -8.19 -4.36 27.14
N VAL A 38 -7.59 -3.19 26.91
CA VAL A 38 -8.32 -1.93 26.69
C VAL A 38 -9.14 -1.98 25.40
N LEU A 39 -8.59 -2.56 24.33
CA LEU A 39 -9.32 -2.76 23.08
C LEU A 39 -10.46 -3.76 23.23
N GLU A 40 -10.22 -4.86 23.94
CA GLU A 40 -11.27 -5.83 24.26
C GLU A 40 -12.42 -5.19 25.06
N ALA A 41 -12.10 -4.34 26.04
CA ALA A 41 -13.10 -3.59 26.78
C ALA A 41 -13.90 -2.63 25.88
N CYS A 42 -13.23 -1.95 24.94
CA CYS A 42 -13.86 -1.07 23.95
C CYS A 42 -14.82 -1.83 23.03
N ASP A 43 -14.41 -3.01 22.56
CA ASP A 43 -15.24 -3.87 21.70
C ASP A 43 -16.44 -4.41 22.48
N MET A 44 -16.25 -4.84 23.73
CA MET A 44 -17.33 -5.31 24.59
C MET A 44 -18.34 -4.18 24.90
N ALA A 45 -17.87 -2.96 25.13
CA ALA A 45 -18.72 -1.79 25.29
C ALA A 45 -19.52 -1.49 24.01
N SER A 46 -18.90 -1.60 22.83
CA SER A 46 -19.59 -1.43 21.54
C SER A 46 -20.70 -2.47 21.33
N VAL A 47 -20.45 -3.74 21.70
CA VAL A 47 -21.47 -4.81 21.67
C VAL A 47 -22.61 -4.51 22.64
N ALA A 48 -22.31 -4.03 23.85
CA ALA A 48 -23.31 -3.64 24.83
C ALA A 48 -24.20 -2.49 24.32
N TYR A 49 -23.60 -1.49 23.65
CA TYR A 49 -24.33 -0.39 23.01
C TYR A 49 -25.30 -0.90 21.94
N ASP A 50 -24.84 -1.75 21.02
CA ASP A 50 -25.67 -2.29 19.94
C ASP A 50 -26.81 -3.19 20.45
N ALA A 51 -26.54 -3.99 21.49
CA ALA A 51 -27.57 -4.77 22.18
C ALA A 51 -28.64 -3.87 22.80
N SER A 52 -28.23 -2.82 23.49
CA SER A 52 -29.13 -1.87 24.15
C SER A 52 -29.94 -1.04 23.14
N LYS A 53 -29.35 -0.72 21.99
CA LYS A 53 -30.04 -0.08 20.87
C LYS A 53 -31.11 -0.96 20.24
N LYS A 54 -30.80 -2.24 20.03
CA LYS A 54 -31.78 -3.23 19.54
C LYS A 54 -32.92 -3.41 20.54
N ALA A 55 -32.62 -3.47 21.84
CA ALA A 55 -33.63 -3.57 22.89
C ALA A 55 -34.58 -2.37 22.91
N ALA A 56 -34.06 -1.13 22.85
CA ALA A 56 -34.88 0.08 22.79
C ALA A 56 -35.83 0.09 21.56
N ARG A 57 -35.33 -0.30 20.38
CA ARG A 57 -36.14 -0.42 19.17
C ARG A 57 -37.24 -1.48 19.31
N LEU A 58 -36.92 -2.62 19.91
CA LEU A 58 -37.88 -3.70 20.14
C LEU A 58 -38.95 -3.28 21.15
N ALA A 59 -38.55 -2.62 22.24
CA ALA A 59 -39.47 -2.06 23.23
C ALA A 59 -40.46 -1.09 22.58
N LYS A 60 -39.95 -0.16 21.75
CA LYS A 60 -40.80 0.75 20.96
C LYS A 60 -41.75 0.02 20.01
N ALA A 61 -41.25 -0.97 19.27
CA ALA A 61 -42.06 -1.76 18.33
C ALA A 61 -43.18 -2.57 19.02
N LYS A 62 -42.95 -2.99 20.26
CA LYS A 62 -43.93 -3.74 21.08
C LYS A 62 -44.88 -2.83 21.88
N GLY A 63 -44.76 -1.50 21.77
CA GLY A 63 -45.53 -0.57 22.58
C GLY A 63 -45.24 -0.72 24.08
N ALA A 64 -44.02 -1.12 24.42
CA ALA A 64 -43.61 -1.30 25.80
C ALA A 64 -43.58 0.06 26.53
N HIS A 65 -43.75 0.03 27.86
CA HIS A 65 -43.78 1.24 28.68
C HIS A 65 -42.49 2.05 28.58
N ASP A 66 -42.61 3.39 28.73
CA ASP A 66 -41.49 4.34 28.67
C ASP A 66 -40.34 3.98 29.61
N GLU A 67 -40.62 3.29 30.73
CA GLU A 67 -39.63 2.79 31.66
C GLU A 67 -38.62 1.82 31.01
N LEU A 68 -39.07 0.94 30.11
CA LEU A 68 -38.18 -0.02 29.43
C LEU A 68 -37.29 0.67 28.40
N ILE A 69 -37.84 1.67 27.70
CA ILE A 69 -37.08 2.51 26.77
C ILE A 69 -36.04 3.31 27.55
N ALA A 70 -36.41 3.91 28.69
CA ALA A 70 -35.50 4.65 29.55
C ALA A 70 -34.36 3.77 30.09
N LYS A 71 -34.65 2.54 30.54
CA LYS A 71 -33.62 1.58 30.97
C LYS A 71 -32.66 1.21 29.82
N ALA A 72 -33.20 0.98 28.62
CA ALA A 72 -32.37 0.69 27.44
C ALA A 72 -31.51 1.90 27.04
N HIS A 73 -32.04 3.12 27.10
CA HIS A 73 -31.26 4.35 26.88
C HIS A 73 -30.18 4.51 27.95
N ARG A 74 -30.46 4.22 29.22
CA ARG A 74 -29.44 4.28 30.27
C ARG A 74 -28.30 3.29 30.01
N ALA A 75 -28.63 2.04 29.65
CA ALA A 75 -27.62 1.06 29.25
C ALA A 75 -26.82 1.49 28.01
N GLN A 76 -27.45 2.15 27.03
CA GLN A 76 -26.72 2.74 25.89
C GLN A 76 -25.76 3.84 26.33
N ALA A 77 -26.17 4.73 27.23
CA ALA A 77 -25.32 5.80 27.75
C ALA A 77 -24.12 5.22 28.53
N ASP A 78 -24.36 4.28 29.44
CA ASP A 78 -23.30 3.64 30.22
C ASP A 78 -22.29 2.93 29.30
N ALA A 79 -22.77 2.22 28.26
CA ALA A 79 -21.90 1.59 27.27
C ALA A 79 -21.06 2.62 26.48
N LEU A 80 -21.64 3.76 26.10
CA LEU A 80 -20.90 4.83 25.41
C LEU A 80 -19.87 5.52 26.30
N LEU A 81 -20.17 5.65 27.60
CA LEU A 81 -19.22 6.18 28.57
C LEU A 81 -17.99 5.27 28.67
N ILE A 82 -18.21 3.97 28.87
CA ILE A 82 -17.13 2.96 28.93
C ILE A 82 -16.33 2.93 27.62
N GLU A 83 -17.01 2.95 26.46
CA GLU A 83 -16.34 3.01 25.15
C GLU A 83 -15.46 4.26 25.03
N SER A 84 -15.93 5.40 25.52
CA SER A 84 -15.18 6.66 25.48
C SER A 84 -13.97 6.63 26.41
N GLU A 85 -14.12 6.08 27.61
CA GLU A 85 -13.01 5.89 28.57
C GLU A 85 -11.94 4.94 28.01
N ALA A 86 -12.36 3.81 27.43
CA ALA A 86 -11.46 2.86 26.77
C ALA A 86 -10.69 3.53 25.63
N LYS A 87 -11.36 4.33 24.79
CA LYS A 87 -10.73 5.11 23.73
C LYS A 87 -9.74 6.16 24.25
N ARG A 88 -10.04 6.84 25.36
CA ARG A 88 -9.09 7.78 25.97
C ARG A 88 -7.81 7.06 26.39
N ARG A 89 -7.96 5.94 27.08
CA ARG A 89 -6.84 5.11 27.53
C ARG A 89 -6.05 4.53 26.36
N LEU A 90 -6.73 4.12 25.29
CA LEU A 90 -6.11 3.69 24.05
C LEU A 90 -5.24 4.80 23.42
N ALA A 91 -5.73 6.04 23.39
CA ALA A 91 -4.96 7.16 22.84
C ALA A 91 -3.67 7.42 23.64
N ASP A 92 -3.76 7.35 24.97
CA ASP A 92 -2.59 7.53 25.84
C ASP A 92 -1.57 6.40 25.68
N GLU A 93 -2.02 5.14 25.64
CA GLU A 93 -1.12 4.00 25.44
C GLU A 93 -0.49 3.98 24.04
N TYR A 94 -1.27 4.35 23.02
CA TYR A 94 -0.77 4.45 21.64
C TYR A 94 0.30 5.53 21.52
N ASP A 95 0.07 6.72 22.11
CA ASP A 95 1.05 7.81 22.10
C ASP A 95 2.31 7.40 22.91
N ALA A 96 2.15 6.71 24.04
CA ALA A 96 3.28 6.18 24.82
C ALA A 96 4.08 5.13 24.04
N ALA A 97 3.43 4.23 23.30
CA ALA A 97 4.08 3.26 22.43
C ALA A 97 4.84 3.95 21.27
N GLN A 98 4.32 5.09 20.76
CA GLN A 98 5.04 5.94 19.80
C GLN A 98 6.23 6.68 20.40
N GLU A 99 6.25 6.96 21.70
CA GLU A 99 7.39 7.54 22.42
C GLU A 99 8.47 6.49 22.72
N ARG A 100 8.07 5.25 23.03
CA ARG A 100 8.98 4.12 23.23
C ARG A 100 9.62 3.61 21.94
N GLY A 101 9.10 4.01 20.78
CA GLY A 101 9.56 3.54 19.46
C GLY A 101 9.02 2.16 19.09
N GLU A 102 8.01 1.66 19.81
CA GLU A 102 7.33 0.40 19.50
C GLU A 102 6.41 0.55 18.28
N ILE A 103 5.78 1.73 18.14
CA ILE A 103 4.92 2.08 17.03
C ILE A 103 5.51 3.24 16.23
N GLY A 104 5.55 3.09 14.91
CA GLY A 104 6.09 4.10 14.01
C GLY A 104 5.29 5.41 14.02
N ARG A 105 5.99 6.53 13.85
CA ARG A 105 5.40 7.86 13.64
C ARG A 105 5.29 8.15 12.14
N ARG A 106 4.45 9.14 11.82
CA ARG A 106 4.28 9.60 10.43
C ARG A 106 5.58 10.24 9.96
N GLY A 107 6.25 9.57 9.01
CA GLY A 107 7.56 10.00 8.48
C GLY A 107 8.65 8.95 8.67
N ASP A 108 8.42 7.94 9.51
CA ASP A 108 9.40 6.87 9.77
C ASP A 108 9.43 5.82 8.63
N TYR A 109 8.39 5.80 7.78
CA TYR A 109 8.34 4.93 6.60
C TYR A 109 9.30 5.45 5.52
N GLY A 110 10.47 4.82 5.42
CA GLY A 110 11.51 5.13 4.43
C GLY A 110 12.83 5.62 5.03
N ALA A 111 12.85 5.87 6.34
CA ALA A 111 14.06 6.20 7.07
C ALA A 111 14.68 4.91 7.63
N VAL A 112 15.49 4.22 6.81
CA VAL A 112 16.60 3.39 7.32
C VAL A 112 17.68 4.34 7.88
N THR A 113 17.30 5.25 8.77
CA THR A 113 18.18 6.34 9.27
C THR A 113 18.41 6.28 10.77
N SER A 114 18.00 5.20 11.41
CA SER A 114 18.68 4.74 12.61
C SER A 114 19.11 3.31 12.35
N GLY A 115 20.34 2.94 12.70
CA GLY A 115 20.85 1.57 12.56
C GLY A 115 20.15 0.56 13.48
N ALA A 116 18.83 0.68 13.65
CA ALA A 116 17.98 -0.29 14.30
C ALA A 116 17.59 -1.35 13.26
N GLU A 117 17.95 -2.60 13.53
CA GLU A 117 17.61 -3.77 12.69
C GLU A 117 16.10 -4.06 12.63
N VAL A 118 15.27 -3.34 13.38
CA VAL A 118 13.83 -3.61 13.53
C VAL A 118 13.01 -2.40 13.11
N THR A 119 12.19 -2.56 12.07
CA THR A 119 11.15 -1.61 11.70
C THR A 119 10.08 -1.56 12.79
N PRO A 120 9.71 -0.38 13.32
CA PRO A 120 8.68 -0.28 14.34
C PRO A 120 7.32 -0.72 13.79
N ALA A 121 6.47 -1.25 14.67
CA ALA A 121 5.14 -1.75 14.28
C ALA A 121 4.26 -0.61 13.76
N THR A 122 3.36 -0.94 12.84
CA THR A 122 2.39 0.01 12.29
C THR A 122 1.09 0.01 13.12
N ALA A 123 0.24 1.02 12.92
CA ALA A 123 -1.11 1.01 13.48
C ALA A 123 -1.90 -0.24 13.03
N ALA A 124 -1.71 -0.67 11.79
CA ALA A 124 -2.39 -1.83 11.22
C ALA A 124 -1.93 -3.14 11.86
N ASP A 125 -0.65 -3.25 12.23
CA ASP A 125 -0.13 -4.43 12.96
C ASP A 125 -0.73 -4.55 14.36
N ALA A 126 -1.12 -3.42 14.97
CA ALA A 126 -1.88 -3.37 16.21
C ALA A 126 -3.40 -3.57 16.01
N GLY A 127 -3.87 -3.85 14.79
CA GLY A 127 -5.28 -4.00 14.47
C GLY A 127 -6.08 -2.69 14.47
N LEU A 128 -5.40 -1.53 14.46
CA LEU A 128 -6.03 -0.22 14.57
C LEU A 128 -6.04 0.52 13.24
N THR A 129 -7.15 1.18 12.94
CA THR A 129 -7.18 2.13 11.83
C THR A 129 -6.72 3.51 12.30
N HIS A 130 -6.20 4.30 11.37
CA HIS A 130 -5.91 5.72 11.62
C HIS A 130 -7.14 6.48 12.13
N LYS A 131 -8.34 6.07 11.72
CA LYS A 131 -9.59 6.68 12.15
C LYS A 131 -9.86 6.40 13.63
N ASP A 132 -9.60 5.18 14.11
CA ASP A 132 -9.80 4.81 15.51
C ASP A 132 -8.88 5.62 16.42
N ILE A 133 -7.61 5.73 16.04
CA ILE A 133 -6.62 6.55 16.76
C ILE A 133 -7.03 8.02 16.77
N HIS A 134 -7.50 8.55 15.64
CA HIS A 134 -7.95 9.94 15.57
C HIS A 134 -9.21 10.19 16.42
N GLU A 135 -10.18 9.28 16.40
CA GLU A 135 -11.39 9.38 17.24
C GLU A 135 -11.03 9.29 18.72
N ALA A 136 -10.13 8.37 19.09
CA ALA A 136 -9.63 8.20 20.45
C ALA A 136 -8.91 9.45 20.97
N ARG A 137 -7.99 10.02 20.17
CA ARG A 137 -7.31 11.29 20.49
C ARG A 137 -8.29 12.45 20.62
N ALA A 138 -9.27 12.55 19.73
CA ALA A 138 -10.28 13.61 19.80
C ALA A 138 -11.11 13.57 21.09
N ILE A 139 -11.54 12.38 21.53
CA ILE A 139 -12.26 12.19 22.81
C ILE A 139 -11.35 12.60 23.98
N ARG A 140 -10.10 12.09 24.00
CA ARG A 140 -9.13 12.41 25.05
C ARG A 140 -8.85 13.89 25.15
N ASP A 141 -8.57 14.54 24.04
CA ASP A 141 -8.17 15.94 24.03
C ASP A 141 -9.36 16.83 24.43
N ALA A 142 -10.59 16.49 24.01
CA ALA A 142 -11.79 17.17 24.48
C ALA A 142 -12.00 17.02 25.99
N GLU A 143 -11.82 15.83 26.55
CA GLU A 143 -11.91 15.60 28.00
C GLU A 143 -10.77 16.25 28.81
N LYS A 144 -9.60 16.46 28.21
CA LYS A 144 -8.51 17.23 28.84
C LYS A 144 -8.84 18.72 28.91
N VAL A 145 -9.54 19.26 27.92
CA VAL A 145 -9.94 20.68 27.85
C VAL A 145 -11.19 20.95 28.68
N ASP A 146 -12.21 20.10 28.54
CA ASP A 146 -13.51 20.20 29.21
C ASP A 146 -13.84 18.87 29.92
N PRO A 147 -13.37 18.69 31.17
CA PRO A 147 -13.57 17.45 31.92
C PRO A 147 -15.06 17.11 32.11
N GLY A 148 -15.41 15.86 31.82
CA GLY A 148 -16.79 15.35 31.93
C GLY A 148 -17.69 15.76 30.77
N VAL A 149 -17.16 16.25 29.65
CA VAL A 149 -17.94 16.55 28.44
C VAL A 149 -18.71 15.33 27.94
N VAL A 150 -18.11 14.13 28.01
CA VAL A 150 -18.75 12.88 27.57
C VAL A 150 -19.96 12.57 28.47
N GLU A 151 -19.73 12.50 29.78
CA GLU A 151 -20.75 12.16 30.79
C GLU A 151 -21.92 13.15 30.74
N ARG A 152 -21.63 14.46 30.81
CA ARG A 152 -22.67 15.51 30.76
C ARG A 152 -23.46 15.49 29.47
N THR A 153 -22.84 15.18 28.33
CA THR A 153 -23.55 15.08 27.05
C THR A 153 -24.53 13.92 27.04
N LEU A 154 -24.13 12.77 27.60
CA LEU A 154 -24.98 11.59 27.70
C LEU A 154 -26.12 11.80 28.71
N GLU A 155 -25.82 12.37 29.88
CA GLU A 155 -26.83 12.64 30.91
C GLU A 155 -27.86 13.66 30.43
N LYS A 156 -27.44 14.74 29.76
CA LYS A 156 -28.35 15.71 29.13
C LYS A 156 -29.29 15.06 28.10
N ARG A 157 -28.82 14.03 27.38
CA ARG A 157 -29.67 13.25 26.45
C ARG A 157 -30.69 12.42 27.20
N LEU A 158 -30.27 11.74 28.27
CA LEU A 158 -31.15 10.94 29.12
C LEU A 158 -32.24 11.79 29.78
N ASP A 159 -31.88 12.96 30.32
CA ASP A 159 -32.81 13.90 30.95
C ASP A 159 -33.84 14.45 29.96
N ALA A 160 -33.43 14.64 28.71
CA ALA A 160 -34.33 15.04 27.62
C ALA A 160 -35.18 13.88 27.08
N GLY A 161 -35.04 12.66 27.61
CA GLY A 161 -35.69 11.45 27.10
C GLY A 161 -35.23 11.04 25.70
N GLN A 162 -34.11 11.59 25.22
CA GLN A 162 -33.57 11.36 23.88
C GLN A 162 -32.63 10.16 23.86
N GLU A 163 -32.53 9.49 22.72
CA GLU A 163 -31.57 8.38 22.52
C GLU A 163 -30.13 8.93 22.62
N PRO A 164 -29.28 8.35 23.48
CA PRO A 164 -27.84 8.65 23.49
C PRO A 164 -27.16 8.02 22.28
N THR A 165 -26.54 8.84 21.43
CA THR A 165 -25.95 8.38 20.16
C THR A 165 -24.49 8.77 20.02
N LYS A 166 -23.70 7.93 19.34
CA LYS A 166 -22.30 8.24 18.96
C LYS A 166 -22.17 9.56 18.20
N ALA A 167 -23.18 9.91 17.40
CA ALA A 167 -23.22 11.17 16.65
C ALA A 167 -23.33 12.39 17.58
N ALA A 168 -24.17 12.32 18.61
CA ALA A 168 -24.29 13.34 19.65
C ALA A 168 -22.96 13.64 20.31
N LEU A 169 -22.27 12.55 20.67
CA LEU A 169 -21.01 12.61 21.36
C LEU A 169 -19.94 13.24 20.47
N ARG A 170 -19.87 12.83 19.20
CA ARG A 170 -18.97 13.44 18.21
C ARG A 170 -19.24 14.92 18.01
N GLU A 171 -20.50 15.34 17.99
CA GLU A 171 -20.86 16.75 17.88
C GLU A 171 -20.39 17.55 19.11
N ALA A 172 -20.60 17.01 20.32
CA ALA A 172 -20.13 17.65 21.55
C ALA A 172 -18.59 17.77 21.59
N ILE A 173 -17.88 16.70 21.24
CA ILE A 173 -16.42 16.71 21.13
C ILE A 173 -15.95 17.72 20.08
N GLN A 174 -16.62 17.79 18.93
CA GLN A 174 -16.26 18.74 17.88
C GLN A 174 -16.45 20.19 18.34
N LYS A 175 -17.51 20.50 19.11
CA LYS A 175 -17.71 21.82 19.71
C LYS A 175 -16.56 22.23 20.62
N VAL A 176 -16.12 21.34 21.53
CA VAL A 176 -14.96 21.62 22.39
C VAL A 176 -13.71 21.90 21.56
N ARG A 177 -13.50 21.15 20.47
CA ARG A 177 -12.35 21.37 19.57
C ARG A 177 -12.44 22.71 18.84
N ASP A 178 -13.63 23.09 18.38
CA ASP A 178 -13.87 24.35 17.69
C ASP A 178 -13.67 25.53 18.65
N GLU A 179 -14.21 25.45 19.87
CA GLU A 179 -13.99 26.43 20.94
C GLU A 179 -12.50 26.53 21.32
N THR A 180 -11.81 25.40 21.42
CA THR A 180 -10.35 25.38 21.66
C THR A 180 -9.62 26.10 20.54
N ARG A 181 -9.96 25.82 19.27
CA ARG A 181 -9.36 26.46 18.09
C ARG A 181 -9.65 27.97 18.06
N GLU A 182 -10.86 28.37 18.48
CA GLU A 182 -11.24 29.77 18.61
C GLU A 182 -10.53 30.48 19.76
N SER A 183 -10.15 29.78 20.82
CA SER A 183 -9.37 30.36 21.92
C SER A 183 -7.88 30.56 21.61
N LEU A 184 -7.38 30.00 20.50
CA LEU A 184 -5.97 30.11 20.13
C LEU A 184 -5.55 31.58 19.87
N PRO A 185 -4.32 31.97 20.26
CA PRO A 185 -3.73 33.26 19.91
C PRO A 185 -3.82 33.56 18.41
N GLN A 186 -4.04 34.83 18.05
CA GLN A 186 -4.22 35.23 16.65
C GLN A 186 -3.02 34.84 15.77
N ALA A 187 -1.80 34.93 16.29
CA ALA A 187 -0.59 34.50 15.57
C ALA A 187 -0.63 33.01 15.14
N ILE A 188 -1.20 32.13 15.97
CA ILE A 188 -1.35 30.71 15.64
C ILE A 188 -2.43 30.53 14.58
N LYS A 189 -3.55 31.25 14.70
CA LYS A 189 -4.63 31.23 13.69
C LYS A 189 -4.14 31.71 12.33
N ASP A 190 -3.33 32.78 12.30
CA ASP A 190 -2.75 33.33 11.08
C ASP A 190 -1.77 32.32 10.44
N MET A 191 -0.96 31.64 11.27
CA MET A 191 -0.06 30.58 10.80
C MET A 191 -0.84 29.38 10.24
N GLU A 192 -1.91 28.94 10.90
CA GLU A 192 -2.78 27.88 10.40
C GLU A 192 -3.46 28.28 9.09
N ALA A 193 -3.98 29.51 9.01
CA ALA A 193 -4.61 30.04 7.80
C ALA A 193 -3.60 30.14 6.65
N ALA A 194 -2.37 30.59 6.91
CA ALA A 194 -1.29 30.62 5.94
C ALA A 194 -0.93 29.21 5.45
N LYS A 195 -0.86 28.23 6.36
CA LYS A 195 -0.62 26.82 6.01
C LYS A 195 -1.76 26.24 5.18
N GLN A 196 -3.01 26.51 5.55
CA GLN A 196 -4.18 26.05 4.79
C GLN A 196 -4.23 26.70 3.41
N LYS A 197 -3.92 28.00 3.32
CA LYS A 197 -3.79 28.72 2.05
C LYS A 197 -2.69 28.09 1.19
N ALA A 198 -1.51 27.84 1.73
CA ALA A 198 -0.43 27.17 0.99
C ALA A 198 -0.83 25.76 0.50
N ILE A 199 -1.57 24.99 1.30
CA ILE A 199 -2.11 23.68 0.90
C ILE A 199 -3.16 23.85 -0.20
N ALA A 200 -4.06 24.84 -0.08
CA ALA A 200 -5.09 25.12 -1.07
C ALA A 200 -4.47 25.60 -2.38
N ASP A 201 -3.50 26.51 -2.34
CA ASP A 201 -2.73 26.99 -3.48
C ASP A 201 -2.00 25.82 -4.16
N ARG A 202 -1.38 24.91 -3.40
CA ARG A 202 -0.76 23.68 -3.93
C ARG A 202 -1.78 22.73 -4.57
N LYS A 203 -2.99 22.62 -4.02
CA LYS A 203 -4.08 21.81 -4.61
C LYS A 203 -4.70 22.49 -5.83
N ALA A 204 -4.74 23.82 -5.85
CA ALA A 204 -5.37 24.63 -6.90
C ALA A 204 -4.42 24.87 -8.08
N SER A 205 -3.10 24.85 -7.87
CA SER A 205 -2.16 24.74 -8.98
C SER A 205 -2.34 23.38 -9.66
N LYS A 206 -3.17 23.36 -10.69
CA LYS A 206 -3.32 22.25 -11.63
C LYS A 206 -1.99 21.86 -12.31
N ASP A 207 -0.97 22.72 -12.20
CA ASP A 207 0.39 22.54 -12.73
C ASP A 207 1.43 22.16 -11.66
N ALA A 208 1.02 21.81 -10.42
CA ALA A 208 1.95 21.10 -9.53
C ALA A 208 2.08 19.66 -10.02
N THR A 209 2.74 19.48 -11.17
CA THR A 209 3.17 18.18 -11.67
C THR A 209 3.81 17.46 -10.49
N PRO A 210 3.33 16.27 -10.09
CA PRO A 210 3.90 15.55 -8.96
C PRO A 210 5.41 15.45 -9.17
N LEU A 211 6.17 16.16 -8.33
CA LEU A 211 7.63 16.13 -8.43
C LEU A 211 8.07 14.75 -7.99
N TYR A 212 8.50 13.93 -8.93
CA TYR A 212 9.11 12.65 -8.65
C TYR A 212 10.62 12.85 -8.62
N ASN A 213 11.22 12.69 -7.44
CA ASN A 213 12.64 12.96 -7.23
C ASN A 213 13.09 14.38 -7.64
N GLY A 214 12.20 15.38 -7.47
CA GLY A 214 12.48 16.78 -7.79
C GLY A 214 12.23 17.21 -9.24
N LEU A 215 11.76 16.31 -10.11
CA LEU A 215 11.42 16.60 -11.50
C LEU A 215 9.92 16.42 -11.78
N PRO A 216 9.32 17.24 -12.65
CA PRO A 216 7.99 16.98 -13.21
C PRO A 216 7.90 15.55 -13.76
N ALA A 217 6.73 14.93 -13.63
CA ALA A 217 6.50 13.55 -14.08
C ALA A 217 6.88 13.34 -15.56
N ASP A 218 6.57 14.32 -16.42
CA ASP A 218 6.88 14.24 -17.85
C ASP A 218 8.39 14.25 -18.12
N ASP A 219 9.15 15.07 -17.40
CA ASP A 219 10.62 15.12 -17.49
C ASP A 219 11.24 13.82 -16.99
N ARG A 220 10.69 13.24 -15.92
CA ARG A 220 11.14 11.95 -15.40
C ARG A 220 10.82 10.80 -16.36
N ILE A 221 9.66 10.84 -17.03
CA ILE A 221 9.29 9.86 -18.05
C ILE A 221 10.28 9.95 -19.22
N ALA A 222 10.60 11.15 -19.70
CA ALA A 222 11.57 11.33 -20.77
C ALA A 222 12.97 10.79 -20.40
N GLU A 223 13.45 11.08 -19.18
CA GLU A 223 14.73 10.54 -18.68
C GLU A 223 14.71 9.01 -18.62
N LEU A 224 13.63 8.42 -18.11
CA LEU A 224 13.49 6.97 -18.01
C LEU A 224 13.41 6.31 -19.39
N GLU A 225 12.70 6.90 -20.35
CA GLU A 225 12.63 6.40 -21.72
C GLU A 225 14.00 6.45 -22.40
N GLU A 226 14.80 7.50 -22.17
CA GLU A 226 16.17 7.57 -22.67
C GLU A 226 17.08 6.54 -22.00
N ALA A 227 16.98 6.36 -20.68
CA ALA A 227 17.73 5.34 -19.96
C ALA A 227 17.38 3.92 -20.44
N VAL A 228 16.10 3.63 -20.65
CA VAL A 228 15.63 2.35 -21.21
C VAL A 228 16.21 2.14 -22.61
N ARG A 229 16.18 3.17 -23.48
CA ARG A 229 16.75 3.08 -24.83
C ARG A 229 18.25 2.75 -24.80
N VAL A 230 19.01 3.39 -23.92
CA VAL A 230 20.45 3.10 -23.75
C VAL A 230 20.67 1.67 -23.26
N LEU A 231 19.93 1.25 -22.23
CA LEU A 231 20.04 -0.10 -21.67
C LEU A 231 19.62 -1.19 -22.68
N GLU A 232 18.62 -0.92 -23.52
CA GLU A 232 18.21 -1.85 -24.58
C GLU A 232 19.30 -1.98 -25.65
N ALA A 233 19.95 -0.88 -26.04
CA ALA A 233 21.08 -0.92 -26.98
C ALA A 233 22.30 -1.65 -26.38
N GLU A 234 22.60 -1.42 -25.09
CA GLU A 234 23.64 -2.16 -24.36
C GLU A 234 23.28 -3.66 -24.24
N ALA A 235 22.02 -3.99 -23.98
CA ALA A 235 21.57 -5.38 -23.92
C ALA A 235 21.67 -6.07 -25.29
N GLU A 236 21.38 -5.38 -26.39
CA GLU A 236 21.53 -5.91 -27.74
C GLU A 236 23.00 -6.17 -28.09
N THR A 237 23.90 -5.24 -27.78
CA THR A 237 25.33 -5.42 -27.98
C THR A 237 25.88 -6.57 -27.15
N LEU A 238 25.52 -6.66 -25.87
CA LEU A 238 25.91 -7.79 -24.99
C LEU A 238 25.33 -9.13 -25.45
N ARG A 239 24.11 -9.16 -26.00
CA ARG A 239 23.53 -10.38 -26.58
C ARG A 239 24.27 -10.80 -27.85
N ALA A 240 24.63 -9.85 -28.71
CA ALA A 240 25.42 -10.11 -29.91
C ALA A 240 26.81 -10.66 -29.56
N GLU A 241 27.46 -10.06 -28.55
CA GLU A 241 28.75 -10.53 -28.05
C GLU A 241 28.65 -11.93 -27.42
N ASN A 242 27.65 -12.16 -26.56
CA ASN A 242 27.41 -13.49 -25.98
C ASN A 242 27.12 -14.56 -27.05
N LYS A 243 26.51 -14.20 -28.18
CA LYS A 243 26.29 -15.13 -29.29
C LYS A 243 27.61 -15.60 -29.91
N LEU A 244 28.61 -14.74 -30.02
CA LEU A 244 29.95 -15.11 -30.51
C LEU A 244 30.62 -16.11 -29.59
N TYR A 245 30.44 -15.96 -28.28
CA TYR A 245 31.03 -16.85 -27.27
C TYR A 245 30.16 -18.06 -26.91
N GLY A 246 28.92 -18.14 -27.41
CA GLY A 246 27.96 -19.18 -27.03
C GLY A 246 28.47 -20.58 -27.34
N GLU A 247 29.06 -20.77 -28.52
CA GLU A 247 29.64 -22.06 -28.93
C GLU A 247 30.86 -22.43 -28.09
N MET A 248 31.74 -21.46 -27.81
CA MET A 248 32.91 -21.66 -26.96
C MET A 248 32.51 -21.96 -25.51
N LYS A 249 31.44 -21.34 -25.01
CA LYS A 249 30.92 -21.58 -23.67
C LYS A 249 30.42 -23.02 -23.50
N VAL A 250 29.68 -23.54 -24.48
CA VAL A 250 29.21 -24.95 -24.45
C VAL A 250 30.40 -25.91 -24.41
N GLN A 251 31.43 -25.66 -25.22
CA GLN A 251 32.66 -26.47 -25.20
C GLN A 251 33.40 -26.34 -23.85
N TYR A 252 33.45 -25.14 -23.29
CA TYR A 252 34.05 -24.90 -21.98
C TYR A 252 33.30 -25.60 -20.84
N GLU A 253 31.97 -25.59 -20.84
CA GLU A 253 31.16 -26.31 -19.84
C GLU A 253 31.34 -27.83 -19.93
N GLN A 254 31.62 -28.37 -21.12
CA GLN A 254 31.81 -29.80 -21.34
C GLN A 254 33.20 -30.33 -20.94
N GLY A 255 34.24 -29.48 -20.93
CA GLY A 255 35.60 -29.96 -20.68
C GLY A 255 36.66 -28.87 -20.50
N GLY A 256 36.24 -27.66 -20.11
CA GLY A 256 37.13 -26.51 -19.91
C GLY A 256 37.82 -26.04 -21.19
N PHE A 257 38.93 -25.33 -21.03
CA PHE A 257 39.69 -24.76 -22.15
C PHE A 257 40.27 -25.81 -23.10
N GLU A 258 40.59 -27.02 -22.62
CA GLU A 258 41.12 -28.10 -23.45
C GLU A 258 40.13 -28.49 -24.56
N LYS A 259 38.84 -28.56 -24.21
CA LYS A 259 37.78 -28.91 -25.17
C LYS A 259 37.56 -27.80 -26.21
N VAL A 260 37.65 -26.54 -25.79
CA VAL A 260 37.55 -25.36 -26.67
C VAL A 260 38.70 -25.35 -27.68
N ILE A 261 39.93 -25.56 -27.20
CA ILE A 261 41.13 -25.58 -28.04
C ILE A 261 41.03 -26.72 -29.07
N ALA A 262 40.67 -27.93 -28.62
CA ALA A 262 40.52 -29.07 -29.52
C ALA A 262 39.48 -28.84 -30.63
N GLY A 263 38.34 -28.21 -30.31
CA GLY A 263 37.32 -27.85 -31.28
C GLY A 263 37.81 -26.82 -32.31
N LYS A 264 38.54 -25.80 -31.85
CA LYS A 264 39.13 -24.78 -32.74
C LYS A 264 40.27 -25.32 -33.60
N ASP A 265 41.08 -26.24 -33.09
CA ASP A 265 42.11 -26.91 -33.88
C ASP A 265 41.52 -27.75 -35.03
N GLU A 266 40.36 -28.39 -34.80
CA GLU A 266 39.63 -29.11 -35.84
C GLU A 266 39.07 -28.16 -36.91
N GLU A 267 38.49 -27.03 -36.50
CA GLU A 267 37.98 -25.99 -37.40
C GLU A 267 39.12 -25.40 -38.27
N ILE A 268 40.27 -25.07 -37.67
CA ILE A 268 41.45 -24.58 -38.38
C ILE A 268 41.92 -25.61 -39.42
N ARG A 269 41.96 -26.90 -39.06
CA ARG A 269 42.36 -27.97 -39.99
C ARG A 269 41.41 -28.08 -41.17
N ALA A 270 40.10 -27.99 -40.95
CA ALA A 270 39.10 -28.01 -42.00
C ALA A 270 39.23 -26.80 -42.94
N LEU A 271 39.44 -25.60 -42.38
CA LEU A 271 39.64 -24.37 -43.15
C LEU A 271 40.92 -24.42 -44.00
N LEU A 272 42.03 -24.91 -43.45
CA LEU A 272 43.28 -25.09 -44.20
C LEU A 272 43.08 -26.03 -45.39
N THR A 273 42.40 -27.16 -45.17
CA THR A 273 42.09 -28.13 -46.23
C THR A 273 41.25 -27.49 -47.35
N ARG A 274 40.27 -26.65 -46.98
CA ARG A 274 39.43 -25.91 -47.93
C ARG A 274 40.22 -24.86 -48.71
N VAL A 275 41.09 -24.10 -48.04
CA VAL A 275 41.94 -23.11 -48.70
C VAL A 275 42.86 -23.79 -49.70
N GLU A 276 43.40 -24.96 -49.38
CA GLU A 276 44.23 -25.74 -50.29
C GLU A 276 43.44 -26.22 -51.51
N SER A 277 42.24 -26.78 -51.32
CA SER A 277 41.41 -27.25 -52.43
C SER A 277 40.95 -26.12 -53.35
N GLU A 278 40.50 -25.00 -52.78
CA GLU A 278 40.13 -23.80 -53.54
C GLU A 278 41.34 -23.21 -54.29
N SER A 279 42.53 -23.24 -53.68
CA SER A 279 43.76 -22.79 -54.33
C SER A 279 44.15 -23.70 -55.51
N GLN A 280 44.05 -25.01 -55.34
CA GLN A 280 44.30 -25.99 -56.41
C GLN A 280 43.30 -25.83 -57.56
N GLU A 281 42.02 -25.60 -57.24
CA GLU A 281 40.97 -25.35 -58.23
C GLU A 281 41.24 -24.05 -59.00
N LYS A 282 41.60 -22.96 -58.31
CA LYS A 282 42.01 -21.70 -58.95
C LYS A 282 43.18 -21.90 -59.90
N VAL A 283 44.21 -22.64 -59.49
CA VAL A 283 45.36 -22.97 -60.36
C VAL A 283 44.93 -23.82 -61.56
N ARG A 284 44.05 -24.80 -61.35
CA ARG A 284 43.51 -25.63 -62.44
C ARG A 284 42.71 -24.79 -63.44
N ASN A 285 41.87 -23.89 -62.95
CA ASN A 285 41.06 -22.98 -63.76
C ASN A 285 41.93 -22.01 -64.55
N LEU A 286 42.96 -21.43 -63.93
CA LEU A 286 43.97 -20.60 -64.60
C LEU A 286 44.66 -21.37 -65.73
N ARG A 287 45.16 -22.59 -65.46
CA ARG A 287 45.79 -23.43 -66.50
C ARG A 287 44.82 -23.78 -67.62
N ALA A 288 43.54 -24.00 -67.32
CA ALA A 288 42.52 -24.26 -68.33
C ALA A 288 42.26 -23.02 -69.19
N ALA A 289 42.11 -21.86 -68.56
CA ALA A 289 41.95 -20.58 -69.24
C ALA A 289 43.14 -20.29 -70.16
N ASP A 290 44.38 -20.52 -69.70
CA ASP A 290 45.58 -20.33 -70.53
C ASP A 290 45.62 -21.31 -71.72
N ARG A 291 45.20 -22.56 -71.54
CA ARG A 291 45.07 -23.52 -72.66
C ARG A 291 44.05 -23.05 -73.68
N TRP A 292 42.88 -22.59 -73.23
CA TRP A 292 41.85 -22.04 -74.11
C TRP A 292 42.33 -20.79 -74.84
N ARG A 293 43.02 -19.89 -74.14
CA ARG A 293 43.64 -18.69 -74.74
C ARG A 293 44.62 -19.07 -75.84
N LYS A 294 45.55 -20.01 -75.59
CA LYS A 294 46.51 -20.49 -76.60
C LYS A 294 45.82 -21.08 -77.82
N ARG A 295 44.82 -21.94 -77.60
CA ARG A 295 44.07 -22.57 -78.69
C ARG A 295 43.26 -21.56 -79.51
N ALA A 296 42.71 -20.54 -78.88
CA ALA A 296 42.03 -19.44 -79.57
C ALA A 296 43.01 -18.68 -80.48
N ILE A 297 44.21 -18.36 -79.98
CA ILE A 297 45.28 -17.72 -80.77
C ILE A 297 45.69 -18.60 -81.96
N GLU A 298 45.87 -19.91 -81.76
CA GLU A 298 46.21 -20.86 -82.85
C GLU A 298 45.11 -20.95 -83.93
N LEU A 299 43.84 -20.79 -83.55
CA LEU A 299 42.70 -20.75 -84.47
C LEU A 299 42.52 -19.40 -85.16
N GLY A 300 43.42 -18.43 -84.93
CA GLY A 300 43.42 -17.12 -85.59
C GLY A 300 42.65 -16.02 -84.86
N TYR A 301 42.07 -16.30 -83.70
CA TYR A 301 41.44 -15.27 -82.87
C TYR A 301 42.52 -14.41 -82.21
N THR A 302 42.56 -13.12 -82.52
CA THR A 302 43.46 -12.15 -81.86
C THR A 302 42.70 -11.36 -80.80
N ASP A 303 43.41 -10.82 -79.80
CA ASP A 303 42.86 -10.05 -78.66
C ASP A 303 42.03 -8.80 -79.06
N ARG A 304 41.82 -8.53 -80.36
CA ARG A 304 41.26 -7.28 -80.89
C ARG A 304 40.09 -7.40 -81.87
N GLU A 305 39.51 -8.57 -82.10
CA GLU A 305 38.25 -8.64 -82.85
C GLU A 305 37.06 -8.35 -81.93
N ILE A 306 36.50 -7.15 -82.06
CA ILE A 306 35.19 -6.80 -81.49
C ILE A 306 34.15 -7.61 -82.25
N ILE A 307 33.55 -8.60 -81.58
CA ILE A 307 32.38 -9.30 -82.10
C ILE A 307 31.21 -8.33 -82.00
N GLU A 308 30.80 -7.72 -83.11
CA GLU A 308 29.50 -7.06 -83.20
C GLU A 308 28.41 -8.12 -83.07
N ILE A 309 27.79 -8.20 -81.89
CA ILE A 309 26.58 -9.00 -81.69
C ILE A 309 25.44 -8.22 -82.31
N ASN A 310 25.19 -8.45 -83.61
CA ASN A 310 24.01 -7.95 -84.30
C ASN A 310 22.84 -8.92 -84.08
N GLY A 311 21.79 -8.45 -83.38
CA GLY A 311 20.48 -9.10 -83.27
C GLY A 311 20.20 -9.75 -81.94
#